data_AF-A0A9D4QN01-F1
#
_entry.id   AF-A0A9D4QN01-F1
#
_cell.length_a   1.000
_cell.length_b   1.000
_cell.length_c   1.000
_cell.angle_alpha   90.00
_cell.angle_beta   90.00
_cell.angle_gamma   90.00
#
_symmetry.space_group_name_H-M   'P 1'
#
loop_
_entity.id
_entity.type
_entity.pdbx_description
1 polymer ?
#
loop_
_entity_poly.entity_id
_entity_poly.type
_entity_poly.pdbx_seq_one_letter_code
_entity_poly.pdbx_strand_id
1 'polypeptide(L)'
;MNTDLECRARVLDWLSIRRNTFTMKTDLECRARVLDWLSIRRNTFTMNTDLECRARVLGWLSIRRNTFNMNADLEYRARVLDWLSIRRNTFNMNTNLECRARVLGWLSIRRNTFNMNADLEYRARVFDWLSIRRNTFTMNTDVECRARVLGWLSIRRNTFNMNADLEYRARVYDWLSIRRNTFNMNADLECRARVLGWLSIRRNTFNMNTDLECRARVLDRLSIRRNTFTINTDLECRARVLGWLSIRRNTFNMNADLEYRARVLDWLSIRRNTFNKNTDVECRARVLDWLSIRRNPFAMNTDL
;
A
#
# COMPACT_ATOMS: atom_id res chain seq x y z
N MET A 1 14.14 35.04 3.05
CA MET A 1 13.85 35.03 1.60
C MET A 1 13.44 33.61 1.24
N ASN A 2 12.22 33.41 0.75
CA ASN A 2 11.79 32.10 0.26
C ASN A 2 12.47 31.81 -1.09
N THR A 3 12.58 30.53 -1.45
CA THR A 3 13.04 30.13 -2.78
C THR A 3 11.85 29.70 -3.61
N ASP A 4 11.42 30.58 -4.52
CA ASP A 4 10.30 30.32 -5.41
C ASP A 4 10.84 30.08 -6.82
N LEU A 5 10.56 28.90 -7.37
CA LEU A 5 11.01 28.48 -8.69
C LEU A 5 9.80 28.03 -9.50
N GLU A 6 9.42 28.86 -10.46
CA GLU A 6 8.30 28.57 -11.36
C GLU A 6 8.81 28.29 -12.79
N CYS A 7 8.37 27.17 -13.36
CA CYS A 7 8.62 26.81 -14.75
C CYS A 7 7.30 26.62 -15.49
N ARG A 8 7.10 27.39 -16.57
CA ARG A 8 5.93 27.26 -17.45
C ARG A 8 6.38 27.03 -18.89
N ALA A 9 5.91 25.96 -19.50
CA ALA A 9 6.21 25.65 -20.89
C ALA A 9 5.04 24.98 -21.61
N ARG A 10 5.01 25.02 -22.93
CA ARG A 10 4.08 24.17 -23.70
C ARG A 10 4.63 22.74 -23.76
N VAL A 11 5.88 22.59 -24.16
CA VAL A 11 6.61 21.33 -24.19
C VAL A 11 7.90 21.55 -23.40
N LEU A 12 8.20 20.65 -22.49
CA LEU A 12 9.41 20.66 -21.69
C LEU A 12 10.01 19.25 -21.68
N ASP A 13 11.08 19.06 -22.44
CA ASP A 13 11.67 17.73 -22.57
C ASP A 13 12.31 17.29 -21.23
N TRP A 14 12.97 18.24 -20.55
CA TRP A 14 13.72 17.92 -19.35
C TRP A 14 13.76 19.06 -18.34
N LEU A 15 13.39 18.76 -17.10
CA LEU A 15 13.61 19.60 -15.93
C LEU A 15 14.35 18.81 -14.85
N SER A 16 15.50 19.34 -14.41
CA SER A 16 16.31 18.69 -13.37
C SER A 16 16.74 19.66 -12.28
N ILE A 17 16.34 19.37 -11.05
CA ILE A 17 16.74 20.08 -9.84
C ILE A 17 17.64 19.15 -9.05
N ARG A 18 18.94 19.43 -8.98
CA ARG A 18 19.92 18.48 -8.45
C ARG A 18 21.04 19.14 -7.66
N ARG A 19 21.37 18.52 -6.52
CA ARG A 19 22.49 18.92 -5.64
C ARG A 19 22.34 20.33 -5.07
N ASN A 20 21.11 20.77 -4.82
CA ASN A 20 20.82 22.04 -4.18
C ASN A 20 20.61 21.86 -2.68
N THR A 21 20.97 22.88 -1.92
CA THR A 21 20.58 23.03 -0.52
C THR A 21 19.67 24.24 -0.44
N PHE A 22 18.41 24.01 -0.09
CA PHE A 22 17.44 25.06 0.15
C PHE A 22 17.32 25.27 1.65
N THR A 23 17.78 26.42 2.14
CA THR A 23 17.83 26.72 3.58
C THR A 23 16.55 27.39 4.11
N MET A 24 15.69 27.83 3.21
CA MET A 24 14.47 28.59 3.48
C MET A 24 13.25 27.86 2.90
N LYS A 25 12.03 28.39 3.15
CA LYS A 25 10.81 27.84 2.53
C LYS A 25 11.02 27.76 1.02
N THR A 26 10.64 26.64 0.41
CA THR A 26 10.88 26.38 -1.01
C THR A 26 9.60 25.97 -1.72
N ASP A 27 9.21 26.76 -2.72
CA ASP A 27 8.03 26.48 -3.55
C ASP A 27 8.52 26.23 -4.99
N LEU A 28 8.42 24.98 -5.45
CA LEU A 28 8.81 24.59 -6.82
C LEU A 28 7.56 24.23 -7.62
N GLU A 29 7.24 25.04 -8.62
CA GLU A 29 6.08 24.83 -9.47
C GLU A 29 6.50 24.57 -10.92
N CYS A 30 6.01 23.48 -11.51
CA CYS A 30 6.22 23.14 -12.91
C CYS A 30 4.89 22.90 -13.64
N ARG A 31 4.60 23.72 -14.65
CA ARG A 31 3.43 23.59 -15.52
C ARG A 31 3.83 23.36 -16.97
N ALA A 32 3.41 22.24 -17.53
CA ALA A 32 3.63 21.93 -18.95
C ALA A 32 2.38 21.35 -19.63
N ARG A 33 2.28 21.39 -20.96
CA ARG A 33 1.32 20.51 -21.66
C ARG A 33 1.92 19.10 -21.78
N VAL A 34 3.18 19.02 -22.20
CA VAL A 34 3.96 17.79 -22.28
C VAL A 34 5.25 18.00 -21.49
N LEU A 35 5.53 17.10 -20.55
CA LEU A 35 6.77 17.04 -19.79
C LEU A 35 7.34 15.63 -19.88
N ASP A 36 8.44 15.45 -20.60
CA ASP A 36 8.98 14.11 -20.78
C ASP A 36 9.71 13.63 -19.52
N TRP A 37 10.48 14.52 -18.88
CA TRP A 37 11.24 14.16 -17.68
C TRP A 37 11.33 15.26 -16.63
N LEU A 38 10.92 14.95 -15.40
CA LEU A 38 11.17 15.73 -14.19
C LEU A 38 12.01 14.93 -13.19
N SER A 39 13.17 15.47 -12.80
CA SER A 39 14.04 14.84 -11.80
C SER A 39 14.43 15.80 -10.68
N ILE A 40 14.04 15.48 -9.45
CA ILE A 40 14.46 16.16 -8.22
C ILE A 40 15.38 15.22 -7.46
N ARG A 41 16.68 15.51 -7.39
CA ARG A 41 17.67 14.54 -6.90
C ARG A 41 18.80 15.13 -6.07
N ARG A 42 19.10 14.50 -4.92
CA ARG A 42 20.21 14.89 -4.03
C ARG A 42 20.09 16.32 -3.53
N ASN A 43 18.87 16.78 -3.27
CA ASN A 43 18.62 18.08 -2.68
C ASN A 43 18.38 17.91 -1.17
N THR A 44 18.74 18.94 -0.43
CA THR A 44 18.40 19.07 0.99
C THR A 44 17.47 20.27 1.13
N PHE A 45 16.31 20.07 1.73
CA PHE A 45 15.37 21.12 2.07
C PHE A 45 15.31 21.21 3.59
N THR A 46 15.78 22.32 4.16
CA THR A 46 15.87 22.47 5.62
C THR A 46 14.58 22.99 6.23
N MET A 47 13.78 23.73 5.46
CA MET A 47 12.48 24.29 5.86
C MET A 47 11.35 23.66 5.03
N ASN A 48 10.12 24.17 5.20
CA ASN A 48 8.94 23.67 4.51
C ASN A 48 9.13 23.71 2.98
N THR A 49 8.65 22.67 2.30
CA THR A 49 8.81 22.52 0.85
C THR A 49 7.49 22.15 0.19
N ASP A 50 7.11 22.92 -0.83
CA ASP A 50 5.95 22.67 -1.66
C ASP A 50 6.43 22.35 -3.08
N LEU A 51 6.20 21.12 -3.57
CA LEU A 51 6.58 20.68 -4.91
C LEU A 51 5.33 20.37 -5.73
N GLU A 52 5.01 21.21 -6.71
CA GLU A 52 3.87 21.03 -7.57
C GLU A 52 4.28 20.77 -9.02
N CYS A 53 3.77 19.70 -9.62
CA CYS A 53 3.88 19.48 -11.07
C CYS A 53 2.52 19.20 -11.71
N ARG A 54 2.19 20.01 -12.73
CA ARG A 54 0.99 19.86 -13.54
C ARG A 54 1.36 19.65 -15.01
N ALA A 55 0.93 18.53 -15.59
CA ALA A 55 1.07 18.26 -17.01
C ALA A 55 -0.21 17.68 -17.64
N ARG A 56 -0.38 17.71 -18.98
CA ARG A 56 -1.33 16.78 -19.61
C ARG A 56 -0.69 15.41 -19.75
N VAL A 57 0.53 15.37 -20.25
CA VAL A 57 1.32 14.15 -20.39
C VAL A 57 2.62 14.34 -19.62
N LEU A 58 2.92 13.42 -18.73
CA LEU A 58 4.15 13.38 -17.95
C LEU A 58 4.79 12.01 -18.16
N GLY A 59 5.92 11.97 -18.87
CA GLY A 59 6.63 10.71 -19.12
C GLY A 59 7.19 10.15 -17.82
N TRP A 60 8.15 10.86 -17.23
CA TRP A 60 8.84 10.39 -16.03
C TRP A 60 8.94 11.46 -14.95
N LEU A 61 8.57 11.10 -13.72
CA LEU A 61 8.83 11.88 -12.52
C LEU A 61 9.66 11.07 -11.54
N SER A 62 10.81 11.62 -11.13
CA SER A 62 11.72 10.97 -10.19
C SER A 62 12.15 11.91 -9.06
N ILE A 63 11.78 11.55 -7.83
CA ILE A 63 12.29 12.18 -6.59
C ILE A 63 13.24 11.20 -5.92
N ARG A 64 14.53 11.55 -5.86
CA ARG A 64 15.53 10.58 -5.40
C ARG A 64 16.63 11.17 -4.53
N ARG A 65 16.89 10.53 -3.38
CA ARG A 65 17.98 10.90 -2.47
C ARG A 65 17.86 12.33 -1.96
N ASN A 66 16.63 12.81 -1.74
CA ASN A 66 16.40 14.09 -1.12
C ASN A 66 16.18 13.93 0.39
N THR A 67 16.52 14.96 1.14
CA THR A 67 16.22 15.05 2.56
C THR A 67 15.30 16.24 2.76
N PHE A 68 14.16 16.01 3.41
CA PHE A 68 13.21 17.03 3.81
C PHE A 68 13.22 17.08 5.35
N ASN A 69 13.77 18.16 5.90
CA ASN A 69 13.94 18.29 7.35
C ASN A 69 12.66 18.75 8.06
N MET A 70 11.86 19.59 7.40
CA MET A 70 10.56 20.05 7.89
C MET A 70 9.44 19.46 7.02
N ASN A 71 8.29 20.13 6.95
CA ASN A 71 7.13 19.61 6.22
C ASN A 71 7.38 19.60 4.72
N ALA A 72 6.87 18.59 4.04
CA ALA A 72 6.98 18.45 2.59
C ALA A 72 5.63 18.09 1.96
N ASP A 73 5.14 18.94 1.08
CA ASP A 73 3.92 18.73 0.32
C ASP A 73 4.27 18.51 -1.15
N LEU A 74 3.97 17.31 -1.66
CA LEU A 74 4.38 16.84 -2.98
C LEU A 74 3.14 16.53 -3.83
N GLU A 75 2.80 17.41 -4.77
CA GLU A 75 1.58 17.29 -5.56
C GLU A 75 1.87 17.09 -7.06
N TYR A 76 1.33 16.01 -7.62
CA TYR A 76 1.53 15.64 -9.02
C TYR A 76 0.21 15.39 -9.74
N ARG A 77 -0.08 16.21 -10.74
CA ARG A 77 -1.31 16.10 -11.56
C ARG A 77 -0.98 15.91 -13.03
N ALA A 78 -1.48 14.81 -13.61
CA ALA A 78 -1.38 14.54 -15.04
C ALA A 78 -2.70 14.01 -15.62
N ARG A 79 -2.88 14.02 -16.95
CA ARG A 79 -3.86 13.11 -17.57
C ARG A 79 -3.25 11.74 -17.76
N VAL A 80 -2.03 11.68 -18.26
CA VAL A 80 -1.24 10.47 -18.45
C VAL A 80 0.09 10.66 -17.72
N LEU A 81 0.42 9.71 -16.86
CA LEU A 81 1.70 9.62 -16.14
C LEU A 81 2.30 8.23 -16.35
N ASP A 82 3.38 8.13 -17.12
CA ASP A 82 3.92 6.81 -17.43
C ASP A 82 4.69 6.24 -16.23
N TRP A 83 5.50 7.08 -15.57
CA TRP A 83 6.31 6.64 -14.44
C TRP A 83 6.46 7.69 -13.33
N LEU A 84 6.14 7.30 -12.09
CA LEU A 84 6.44 8.01 -10.86
C LEU A 84 7.33 7.17 -9.94
N SER A 85 8.52 7.68 -9.60
CA SER A 85 9.44 7.02 -8.67
C SER A 85 9.91 7.95 -7.56
N ILE A 86 9.64 7.54 -6.32
CA ILE A 86 10.06 8.25 -5.11
C ILE A 86 10.95 7.31 -4.31
N ARG A 87 12.26 7.60 -4.29
CA ARG A 87 13.26 6.61 -3.85
C ARG A 87 14.39 7.17 -3.02
N ARG A 88 14.69 6.53 -1.89
CA ARG A 88 15.81 6.88 -1.01
C ARG A 88 15.70 8.30 -0.45
N ASN A 89 14.50 8.78 -0.22
CA ASN A 89 14.27 10.06 0.43
C ASN A 89 14.11 9.85 1.93
N THR A 90 14.50 10.87 2.69
CA THR A 90 14.26 10.93 4.13
C THR A 90 13.34 12.12 4.40
N PHE A 91 12.25 11.85 5.09
CA PHE A 91 11.28 12.85 5.54
C PHE A 91 11.31 12.86 7.07
N ASN A 92 11.80 13.95 7.65
CA ASN A 92 12.00 14.05 9.08
C ASN A 92 10.74 14.51 9.82
N MET A 93 9.93 15.38 9.22
CA MET A 93 8.66 15.85 9.76
C MET A 93 7.50 15.32 8.90
N ASN A 94 6.40 16.07 8.82
CA ASN A 94 5.19 15.61 8.14
C ASN A 94 5.38 15.62 6.62
N THR A 95 4.79 14.65 5.95
CA THR A 95 4.81 14.58 4.48
C THR A 95 3.42 14.32 3.95
N ASN A 96 2.98 15.13 3.00
CA ASN A 96 1.86 14.84 2.14
C ASN A 96 2.37 14.53 0.74
N LEU A 97 1.92 13.43 0.16
CA LEU A 97 2.24 13.05 -1.19
C LEU A 97 0.96 12.70 -1.92
N GLU A 98 0.63 13.53 -2.89
CA GLU A 98 -0.56 13.38 -3.69
C GLU A 98 -0.21 13.17 -5.17
N CYS A 99 -0.75 12.11 -5.77
CA CYS A 99 -0.66 11.91 -7.20
C CYS A 99 -2.03 11.62 -7.80
N ARG A 100 -2.42 12.45 -8.78
CA ARG A 100 -3.66 12.33 -9.54
C ARG A 100 -3.38 12.19 -11.03
N ALA A 101 -3.84 11.09 -11.61
CA ALA A 101 -3.78 10.85 -13.05
C ALA A 101 -5.12 10.32 -13.59
N ARG A 102 -5.34 10.35 -14.92
CA ARG A 102 -6.39 9.46 -15.49
C ARG A 102 -5.81 8.08 -15.72
N VAL A 103 -4.61 8.02 -16.28
CA VAL A 103 -3.84 6.79 -16.52
C VAL A 103 -2.50 6.96 -15.83
N LEU A 104 -2.15 5.99 -14.99
CA LEU A 104 -0.83 5.91 -14.36
C LEU A 104 -0.22 4.53 -14.67
N GLY A 105 0.88 4.51 -15.42
CA GLY A 105 1.59 3.27 -15.72
C GLY A 105 2.20 2.68 -14.46
N TRP A 106 3.27 3.31 -13.96
CA TRP A 106 4.04 2.80 -12.83
C TRP A 106 4.20 3.81 -11.70
N LEU A 107 3.86 3.39 -10.49
CA LEU A 107 4.16 4.09 -9.25
C LEU A 107 5.06 3.26 -8.34
N SER A 108 6.20 3.81 -7.95
CA SER A 108 7.16 3.13 -7.07
C SER A 108 7.65 4.04 -5.94
N ILE A 109 7.27 3.70 -4.71
CA ILE A 109 7.82 4.26 -3.47
C ILE A 109 8.81 3.27 -2.88
N ARG A 110 10.10 3.62 -2.80
CA ARG A 110 11.11 2.64 -2.43
C ARG A 110 12.24 3.17 -1.58
N ARG A 111 12.52 2.50 -0.45
CA ARG A 111 13.65 2.82 0.44
C ARG A 111 13.56 4.24 1.00
N ASN A 112 12.36 4.72 1.27
CA ASN A 112 12.16 5.98 1.95
C ASN A 112 12.03 5.76 3.45
N THR A 113 12.39 6.77 4.22
CA THR A 113 12.19 6.81 5.66
C THR A 113 11.27 7.99 5.96
N PHE A 114 10.20 7.73 6.68
CA PHE A 114 9.26 8.71 7.18
C PHE A 114 9.31 8.67 8.71
N ASN A 115 9.85 9.71 9.32
CA ASN A 115 10.09 9.74 10.77
C ASN A 115 8.86 10.20 11.56
N MET A 116 8.09 11.13 11.01
CA MET A 116 6.84 11.60 11.60
C MET A 116 5.66 11.10 10.76
N ASN A 117 4.63 11.94 10.55
CA ASN A 117 3.41 11.52 9.86
C ASN A 117 3.60 11.54 8.35
N ALA A 118 3.05 10.53 7.67
CA ALA A 118 3.04 10.45 6.22
C ALA A 118 1.63 10.17 5.72
N ASP A 119 1.12 11.05 4.85
CA ASP A 119 -0.11 10.85 4.10
C ASP A 119 0.25 10.66 2.62
N LEU A 120 -0.16 9.52 2.06
CA LEU A 120 0.18 9.09 0.70
C LEU A 120 -1.10 8.80 -0.09
N GLU A 121 -1.57 9.77 -0.88
CA GLU A 121 -2.80 9.67 -1.68
C GLU A 121 -2.51 9.43 -3.17
N TYR A 122 -3.04 8.32 -3.71
CA TYR A 122 -2.87 7.92 -5.11
C TYR A 122 -4.21 7.70 -5.80
N ARG A 123 -4.54 8.54 -6.78
CA ARG A 123 -5.79 8.44 -7.53
C ARG A 123 -5.57 8.35 -9.03
N ALA A 124 -6.09 7.29 -9.63
CA ALA A 124 -6.17 7.18 -11.09
C ALA A 124 -7.46 6.50 -11.55
N ARG A 125 -7.80 6.58 -12.83
CA ARG A 125 -8.83 5.66 -13.38
C ARG A 125 -8.22 4.29 -13.64
N VAL A 126 -7.02 4.27 -14.19
CA VAL A 126 -6.24 3.07 -14.49
C VAL A 126 -4.87 3.18 -13.84
N PHE A 127 -4.49 2.15 -13.10
CA PHE A 127 -3.16 1.93 -12.55
C PHE A 127 -2.63 0.59 -13.08
N ASP A 128 -1.51 0.56 -13.79
CA ASP A 128 -0.93 -0.73 -14.20
C ASP A 128 -0.16 -1.36 -13.04
N TRP A 129 0.69 -0.57 -12.38
CA TRP A 129 1.52 -1.04 -11.28
C TRP A 129 1.71 -0.02 -10.16
N LEU A 130 1.45 -0.43 -8.92
CA LEU A 130 1.76 0.29 -7.70
C LEU A 130 2.65 -0.57 -6.78
N SER A 131 3.80 -0.03 -6.38
CA SER A 131 4.73 -0.72 -5.47
C SER A 131 5.24 0.17 -4.35
N ILE A 132 4.99 -0.24 -3.11
CA ILE A 132 5.54 0.37 -1.89
C ILE A 132 6.50 -0.63 -1.27
N ARG A 133 7.81 -0.33 -1.28
CA ARG A 133 8.82 -1.33 -0.95
C ARG A 133 10.00 -0.81 -0.14
N ARG A 134 10.34 -1.52 0.94
CA ARG A 134 11.51 -1.23 1.79
C ARG A 134 11.44 0.15 2.43
N ASN A 135 10.26 0.64 2.75
CA ASN A 135 10.09 1.89 3.47
C ASN A 135 10.02 1.63 4.97
N THR A 136 10.47 2.60 5.74
CA THR A 136 10.32 2.63 7.19
C THR A 136 9.42 3.80 7.54
N PHE A 137 8.38 3.51 8.31
CA PHE A 137 7.42 4.47 8.83
C PHE A 137 7.49 4.41 10.35
N THR A 138 7.92 5.50 10.97
CA THR A 138 8.20 5.54 12.41
C THR A 138 6.98 5.93 13.22
N MET A 139 6.26 6.99 12.82
CA MET A 139 5.02 7.42 13.49
C MET A 139 3.80 6.96 12.70
N ASN A 140 2.80 7.83 12.48
CA ASN A 140 1.57 7.48 11.79
C ASN A 140 1.77 7.48 10.28
N THR A 141 1.10 6.57 9.59
CA THR A 141 1.13 6.52 8.13
C THR A 141 -0.22 6.13 7.59
N ASP A 142 -0.73 6.97 6.70
CA ASP A 142 -1.96 6.76 5.97
C ASP A 142 -1.60 6.59 4.49
N VAL A 143 -2.06 5.50 3.88
CA VAL A 143 -1.86 5.25 2.46
C VAL A 143 -3.19 4.94 1.82
N GLU A 144 -3.63 5.85 0.96
CA GLU A 144 -4.84 5.66 0.18
C GLU A 144 -4.51 5.44 -1.30
N CYS A 145 -5.02 4.35 -1.88
CA CYS A 145 -5.08 4.21 -3.33
C CYS A 145 -6.51 4.01 -3.83
N ARG A 146 -6.92 4.84 -4.79
CA ARG A 146 -8.21 4.72 -5.47
C ARG A 146 -8.03 4.57 -6.97
N ALA A 147 -8.59 3.49 -7.52
CA ALA A 147 -8.61 3.20 -8.94
C ALA A 147 -9.98 2.73 -9.45
N ARG A 148 -10.23 2.79 -10.76
CA ARG A 148 -11.29 1.92 -11.34
C ARG A 148 -10.72 0.55 -11.64
N VAL A 149 -9.57 0.52 -12.29
CA VAL A 149 -8.82 -0.70 -12.61
C VAL A 149 -7.41 -0.54 -12.05
N LEU A 150 -6.97 -1.55 -11.31
CA LEU A 150 -5.60 -1.63 -10.84
C LEU A 150 -5.05 -3.02 -11.17
N GLY A 151 -4.02 -3.08 -12.02
CA GLY A 151 -3.37 -4.34 -12.38
C GLY A 151 -2.68 -4.96 -11.17
N TRP A 152 -1.61 -4.32 -10.70
CA TRP A 152 -0.75 -4.87 -9.64
C TRP A 152 -0.52 -3.91 -8.49
N LEU A 153 -0.86 -4.33 -7.27
CA LEU A 153 -0.49 -3.66 -6.03
C LEU A 153 0.46 -4.54 -5.21
N SER A 154 1.62 -3.98 -4.83
CA SER A 154 2.62 -4.70 -4.04
C SER A 154 3.16 -3.85 -2.88
N ILE A 155 2.88 -4.29 -1.65
CA ILE A 155 3.46 -3.74 -0.42
C ILE A 155 4.47 -4.75 0.12
N ARG A 156 5.75 -4.38 0.15
CA ARG A 156 6.79 -5.36 0.44
C ARG A 156 7.96 -4.86 1.26
N ARG A 157 8.30 -5.58 2.32
CA ARG A 157 9.47 -5.28 3.18
C ARG A 157 9.39 -3.91 3.83
N ASN A 158 8.19 -3.44 4.15
CA ASN A 158 8.02 -2.20 4.90
C ASN A 158 7.97 -2.50 6.39
N THR A 159 8.40 -1.53 7.19
CA THR A 159 8.28 -1.57 8.64
C THR A 159 7.41 -0.39 9.06
N PHE A 160 6.37 -0.67 9.82
CA PHE A 160 5.48 0.31 10.44
C PHE A 160 5.64 0.18 11.95
N ASN A 161 6.18 1.22 12.59
CA ASN A 161 6.51 1.17 14.02
C ASN A 161 5.32 1.56 14.90
N MET A 162 4.58 2.60 14.54
CA MET A 162 3.39 3.05 15.27
C MET A 162 2.13 2.65 14.49
N ASN A 163 1.26 3.62 14.15
CA ASN A 163 0.00 3.35 13.48
C ASN A 163 0.16 3.34 11.95
N ALA A 164 -0.47 2.37 11.29
CA ALA A 164 -0.58 2.34 9.84
C ALA A 164 -2.03 2.12 9.43
N ASP A 165 -2.57 3.01 8.60
CA ASP A 165 -3.83 2.83 7.89
C ASP A 165 -3.54 2.70 6.40
N LEU A 166 -3.92 1.56 5.82
CA LEU A 166 -3.63 1.20 4.44
C LEU A 166 -4.92 0.86 3.70
N GLU A 167 -5.46 1.85 2.98
CA GLU A 167 -6.72 1.74 2.26
C GLU A 167 -6.52 1.59 0.74
N TYR A 168 -7.05 0.49 0.19
CA TYR A 168 -6.96 0.16 -1.23
C TYR A 168 -8.34 -0.09 -1.84
N ARG A 169 -8.81 0.84 -2.68
CA ARG A 169 -10.11 0.75 -3.36
C ARG A 169 -9.96 0.70 -4.87
N ALA A 170 -10.41 -0.40 -5.49
CA ALA A 170 -10.56 -0.48 -6.94
C ALA A 170 -11.84 -1.19 -7.34
N ARG A 171 -12.40 -0.96 -8.54
CA ARG A 171 -13.50 -1.83 -9.00
C ARG A 171 -12.95 -3.20 -9.37
N VAL A 172 -11.79 -3.22 -10.02
CA VAL A 172 -11.10 -4.43 -10.46
C VAL A 172 -9.65 -4.38 -9.99
N TYR A 173 -9.23 -5.45 -9.34
CA TYR A 173 -7.83 -5.76 -9.07
C TYR A 173 -7.45 -7.07 -9.75
N ASP A 174 -6.35 -7.10 -10.49
CA ASP A 174 -5.80 -8.38 -10.93
C ASP A 174 -5.00 -9.04 -9.80
N TRP A 175 -4.16 -8.25 -9.12
CA TRP A 175 -3.26 -8.76 -8.09
C TRP A 175 -2.97 -7.78 -6.96
N LEU A 176 -3.17 -8.23 -5.72
CA LEU A 176 -2.75 -7.55 -4.50
C LEU A 176 -1.81 -8.45 -3.69
N SER A 177 -0.63 -7.93 -3.35
CA SER A 177 0.36 -8.64 -2.55
C SER A 177 0.93 -7.82 -1.40
N ILE A 178 0.85 -8.38 -0.20
CA ILE A 178 1.39 -7.82 1.04
C ILE A 178 2.39 -8.82 1.59
N ARG A 179 3.67 -8.47 1.56
CA ARG A 179 4.72 -9.47 1.78
C ARG A 179 5.91 -8.96 2.57
N ARG A 180 6.29 -9.69 3.62
CA ARG A 180 7.48 -9.40 4.44
C ARG A 180 7.41 -8.06 5.12
N ASN A 181 6.22 -7.59 5.47
CA ASN A 181 6.06 -6.37 6.24
C ASN A 181 6.05 -6.69 7.74
N THR A 182 6.46 -5.72 8.54
CA THR A 182 6.42 -5.78 9.99
C THR A 182 5.57 -4.62 10.48
N PHE A 183 4.56 -4.94 11.28
CA PHE A 183 3.67 -3.98 11.94
C PHE A 183 3.84 -4.16 13.45
N ASN A 184 4.38 -3.14 14.11
CA ASN A 184 4.78 -3.22 15.52
C ASN A 184 3.65 -2.84 16.48
N MET A 185 2.89 -1.79 16.18
CA MET A 185 1.75 -1.34 16.98
C MET A 185 0.45 -1.61 16.21
N ASN A 186 -0.38 -0.59 15.95
CA ASN A 186 -1.66 -0.76 15.31
C ASN A 186 -1.54 -0.75 13.78
N ALA A 187 -2.21 -1.68 13.12
CA ALA A 187 -2.30 -1.72 11.67
C ALA A 187 -3.74 -1.99 11.23
N ASP A 188 -4.31 -1.07 10.45
CA ASP A 188 -5.51 -1.30 9.68
C ASP A 188 -5.13 -1.45 8.20
N LEU A 189 -5.65 -2.49 7.58
CA LEU A 189 -5.52 -2.72 6.15
C LEU A 189 -6.89 -3.05 5.58
N GLU A 190 -7.41 -2.13 4.79
CA GLU A 190 -8.65 -2.30 4.07
C GLU A 190 -8.42 -2.48 2.57
N CYS A 191 -8.91 -3.59 2.02
CA CYS A 191 -8.98 -3.81 0.58
C CYS A 191 -10.43 -4.00 0.13
N ARG A 192 -10.92 -3.09 -0.72
CA ARG A 192 -12.27 -3.16 -1.29
C ARG A 192 -12.26 -3.26 -2.81
N ALA A 193 -12.97 -4.26 -3.34
CA ALA A 193 -13.21 -4.38 -4.76
C ALA A 193 -14.54 -4.99 -5.18
N ARG A 194 -14.90 -4.86 -6.46
CA ARG A 194 -15.96 -5.70 -7.04
C ARG A 194 -15.39 -7.04 -7.46
N VAL A 195 -14.26 -7.02 -8.16
CA VAL A 195 -13.55 -8.20 -8.62
C VAL A 195 -12.10 -8.10 -8.15
N LEU A 196 -11.61 -9.15 -7.51
CA LEU A 196 -10.21 -9.29 -7.09
C LEU A 196 -9.71 -10.66 -7.57
N GLY A 197 -8.74 -10.67 -8.48
CA GLY A 197 -8.14 -11.90 -8.97
C GLY A 197 -7.36 -12.59 -7.84
N TRP A 198 -6.27 -11.97 -7.39
CA TRP A 198 -5.45 -12.53 -6.32
C TRP A 198 -5.23 -11.59 -5.15
N LEU A 199 -5.40 -12.12 -3.94
CA LEU A 199 -4.93 -11.52 -2.70
C LEU A 199 -3.93 -12.46 -2.02
N SER A 200 -2.73 -11.96 -1.76
CA SER A 200 -1.71 -12.69 -0.98
C SER A 200 -1.13 -11.89 0.14
N ILE A 201 -1.28 -12.42 1.35
CA ILE A 201 -0.68 -11.91 2.60
C ILE A 201 0.36 -12.94 3.05
N ARG A 202 1.65 -12.60 2.95
CA ARG A 202 2.71 -13.60 3.12
C ARG A 202 3.94 -13.10 3.87
N ARG A 203 4.38 -13.88 4.88
CA ARG A 203 5.60 -13.60 5.65
C ARG A 203 5.56 -12.26 6.38
N ASN A 204 4.38 -11.80 6.77
CA ASN A 204 4.24 -10.60 7.57
C ASN A 204 4.31 -10.95 9.06
N THR A 205 4.72 -9.97 9.85
CA THR A 205 4.74 -10.05 11.31
C THR A 205 3.88 -8.92 11.84
N PHE A 206 2.92 -9.29 12.67
CA PHE A 206 1.96 -8.40 13.33
C PHE A 206 2.14 -8.59 14.84
N ASN A 207 2.57 -7.55 15.54
CA ASN A 207 2.98 -7.65 16.94
C ASN A 207 1.88 -7.27 17.93
N MET A 208 1.10 -6.24 17.60
CA MET A 208 -0.02 -5.76 18.41
C MET A 208 -1.28 -5.77 17.54
N ASN A 209 -2.25 -4.89 17.86
CA ASN A 209 -3.56 -4.86 17.22
C ASN A 209 -3.46 -4.76 15.69
N THR A 210 -4.09 -5.68 14.99
CA THR A 210 -4.10 -5.70 13.54
C THR A 210 -5.46 -6.09 13.04
N ASP A 211 -6.02 -5.23 12.20
CA ASP A 211 -7.28 -5.46 11.50
C ASP A 211 -6.96 -5.56 10.00
N LEU A 212 -7.22 -6.71 9.39
CA LEU A 212 -7.12 -6.87 7.94
C LEU A 212 -8.51 -7.18 7.39
N GLU A 213 -9.11 -6.21 6.70
CA GLU A 213 -10.40 -6.35 6.03
C GLU A 213 -10.22 -6.51 4.50
N CYS A 214 -10.79 -7.57 3.94
CA CYS A 214 -10.91 -7.74 2.50
C CYS A 214 -12.38 -7.93 2.11
N ARG A 215 -12.91 -7.02 1.29
CA ARG A 215 -14.27 -7.14 0.73
C ARG A 215 -14.26 -7.16 -0.78
N ALA A 216 -14.82 -8.23 -1.34
CA ALA A 216 -15.01 -8.40 -2.77
C ALA A 216 -16.43 -8.88 -3.10
N ARG A 217 -16.93 -8.67 -4.32
CA ARG A 217 -18.07 -9.48 -4.79
C ARG A 217 -17.57 -10.84 -5.27
N VAL A 218 -16.51 -10.82 -6.07
CA VAL A 218 -15.82 -12.01 -6.58
C VAL A 218 -14.36 -11.92 -6.18
N LEU A 219 -13.88 -12.95 -5.49
CA LEU A 219 -12.46 -13.13 -5.16
C LEU A 219 -12.03 -14.49 -5.72
N ASP A 220 -11.16 -14.51 -6.73
CA ASP A 220 -10.71 -15.78 -7.30
C ASP A 220 -9.83 -16.52 -6.31
N ARG A 221 -8.81 -15.86 -5.73
CA ARG A 221 -7.90 -16.54 -4.82
C ARG A 221 -7.36 -15.67 -3.68
N LEU A 222 -7.53 -16.17 -2.45
CA LEU A 222 -6.95 -15.66 -1.21
C LEU A 222 -5.90 -16.61 -0.63
N SER A 223 -4.69 -16.10 -0.40
CA SER A 223 -3.59 -16.84 0.22
C SER A 223 -3.02 -16.10 1.43
N ILE A 224 -3.17 -16.67 2.63
CA ILE A 224 -2.56 -16.19 3.86
C ILE A 224 -1.51 -17.20 4.32
N ARG A 225 -0.23 -16.83 4.26
CA ARG A 225 0.86 -17.80 4.43
C ARG A 225 2.07 -17.29 5.18
N ARG A 226 2.53 -18.07 6.17
CA ARG A 226 3.77 -17.80 6.92
C ARG A 226 3.74 -16.46 7.66
N ASN A 227 2.56 -16.03 8.11
CA ASN A 227 2.44 -14.83 8.92
C ASN A 227 2.53 -15.20 10.41
N THR A 228 3.00 -14.25 11.20
CA THR A 228 3.01 -14.34 12.66
C THR A 228 2.13 -13.23 13.20
N PHE A 229 1.18 -13.60 14.04
CA PHE A 229 0.21 -12.73 14.69
C PHE A 229 0.40 -12.91 16.20
N THR A 230 0.78 -11.83 16.89
CA THR A 230 1.26 -11.92 18.27
C THR A 230 0.16 -11.60 19.28
N ILE A 231 -0.51 -10.46 19.15
CA ILE A 231 -1.57 -10.00 20.06
C ILE A 231 -2.68 -9.39 19.21
N ASN A 232 -3.95 -9.74 19.49
CA ASN A 232 -5.16 -9.11 18.96
C ASN A 232 -5.13 -8.95 17.44
N THR A 233 -5.56 -9.96 16.71
CA THR A 233 -5.63 -9.89 15.25
C THR A 233 -7.00 -10.28 14.77
N ASP A 234 -7.63 -9.38 14.02
CA ASP A 234 -8.89 -9.62 13.35
C ASP A 234 -8.65 -9.70 11.84
N LEU A 235 -8.98 -10.85 11.25
CA LEU A 235 -8.88 -11.09 9.82
C LEU A 235 -10.26 -11.33 9.24
N GLU A 236 -10.85 -10.30 8.65
CA GLU A 236 -12.15 -10.41 7.97
C GLU A 236 -11.95 -10.50 6.46
N CYS A 237 -12.48 -11.56 5.84
CA CYS A 237 -12.63 -11.60 4.40
C CYS A 237 -14.06 -11.97 4.00
N ARG A 238 -14.71 -11.06 3.27
CA ARG A 238 -16.07 -11.25 2.77
C ARG A 238 -16.11 -11.21 1.26
N ALA A 239 -16.64 -12.28 0.67
CA ALA A 239 -16.92 -12.39 -0.76
C ALA A 239 -18.34 -12.90 -1.00
N ARG A 240 -18.93 -12.66 -2.18
CA ARG A 240 -20.11 -13.46 -2.58
C ARG A 240 -19.64 -14.81 -3.14
N VAL A 241 -18.62 -14.76 -3.98
CA VAL A 241 -17.96 -15.94 -4.56
C VAL A 241 -16.49 -15.88 -4.23
N LEU A 242 -15.97 -16.95 -3.62
CA LEU A 242 -14.57 -17.13 -3.30
C LEU A 242 -14.07 -18.43 -3.94
N GLY A 243 -13.21 -18.36 -4.95
CA GLY A 243 -12.72 -19.58 -5.61
C GLY A 243 -11.82 -20.39 -4.67
N TRP A 244 -10.76 -19.78 -4.14
CA TRP A 244 -9.75 -20.49 -3.38
C TRP A 244 -9.31 -19.74 -2.13
N LEU A 245 -9.46 -20.38 -0.97
CA LEU A 245 -8.96 -19.91 0.32
C LEU A 245 -7.87 -20.84 0.85
N SER A 246 -6.65 -20.32 1.02
CA SER A 246 -5.54 -21.05 1.67
C SER A 246 -4.98 -20.30 2.87
N ILE A 247 -5.05 -20.93 4.03
CA ILE A 247 -4.42 -20.47 5.28
C ILE A 247 -3.35 -21.47 5.68
N ARG A 248 -2.06 -21.08 5.58
CA ARG A 248 -0.96 -22.05 5.72
C ARG A 248 0.25 -21.53 6.46
N ARG A 249 0.73 -22.31 7.45
CA ARG A 249 1.96 -22.01 8.19
C ARG A 249 1.92 -20.69 8.94
N ASN A 250 0.75 -20.27 9.40
CA ASN A 250 0.62 -19.08 10.22
C ASN A 250 0.75 -19.46 11.70
N THR A 251 1.18 -18.51 12.50
CA THR A 251 1.28 -18.63 13.96
C THR A 251 0.42 -17.56 14.58
N PHE A 252 -0.51 -17.95 15.44
CA PHE A 252 -1.41 -17.09 16.19
C PHE A 252 -1.14 -17.30 17.68
N ASN A 253 -0.63 -16.26 18.35
CA ASN A 253 -0.18 -16.38 19.74
C ASN A 253 -1.28 -16.05 20.75
N MET A 254 -1.92 -14.88 20.65
CA MET A 254 -2.96 -14.45 21.59
C MET A 254 -4.06 -13.66 20.87
N ASN A 255 -5.32 -14.03 21.12
CA ASN A 255 -6.52 -13.33 20.67
C ASN A 255 -6.50 -13.10 19.14
N ALA A 256 -6.88 -14.12 18.39
CA ALA A 256 -7.00 -14.00 16.95
C ALA A 256 -8.41 -14.40 16.52
N ASP A 257 -9.11 -13.51 15.83
CA ASP A 257 -10.38 -13.80 15.17
C ASP A 257 -10.14 -13.86 13.65
N LEU A 258 -10.56 -14.95 13.04
CA LEU A 258 -10.43 -15.17 11.61
C LEU A 258 -11.81 -15.47 11.04
N GLU A 259 -12.44 -14.46 10.45
CA GLU A 259 -13.77 -14.56 9.84
C GLU A 259 -13.67 -14.59 8.31
N TYR A 260 -14.05 -15.72 7.71
CA TYR A 260 -14.19 -15.87 6.26
C TYR A 260 -15.64 -16.12 5.91
N ARG A 261 -16.25 -15.23 5.12
CA ARG A 261 -17.64 -15.40 4.67
C ARG A 261 -17.74 -15.36 3.15
N ALA A 262 -18.33 -16.42 2.61
CA ALA A 262 -18.70 -16.51 1.20
C ALA A 262 -20.14 -17.03 1.05
N ARG A 263 -20.80 -16.78 -0.09
CA ARG A 263 -21.99 -17.60 -0.44
C ARG A 263 -21.54 -18.91 -1.07
N VAL A 264 -20.56 -18.83 -1.97
CA VAL A 264 -19.95 -19.97 -2.63
C VAL A 264 -18.45 -19.94 -2.36
N LEU A 265 -17.91 -21.06 -1.88
CA LEU A 265 -16.50 -21.29 -1.66
C LEU A 265 -16.08 -22.59 -2.35
N ASP A 266 -15.34 -22.52 -3.44
CA ASP A 266 -15.00 -23.75 -4.19
C ASP A 266 -13.94 -24.57 -3.43
N TRP A 267 -12.96 -23.91 -2.81
CA TRP A 267 -11.86 -24.62 -2.15
C TRP A 267 -11.37 -23.95 -0.88
N LEU A 268 -11.32 -24.72 0.21
CA LEU A 268 -10.76 -24.32 1.50
C LEU A 268 -9.61 -25.23 1.94
N SER A 269 -8.43 -24.66 2.18
CA SER A 269 -7.32 -25.37 2.83
C SER A 269 -6.76 -24.63 4.03
N ILE A 270 -6.76 -25.30 5.17
CA ILE A 270 -6.15 -24.82 6.43
C ILE A 270 -5.07 -25.82 6.84
N ARG A 271 -3.79 -25.42 6.75
CA ARG A 271 -2.67 -26.37 6.93
C ARG A 271 -1.48 -25.83 7.70
N ARG A 272 -0.99 -26.61 8.66
CA ARG A 272 0.25 -26.32 9.41
C ARG A 272 0.21 -24.99 10.16
N ASN A 273 -0.96 -24.57 10.63
CA ASN A 273 -1.07 -23.40 11.48
C ASN A 273 -0.84 -23.78 12.94
N THR A 274 -0.41 -22.82 13.74
CA THR A 274 -0.24 -22.94 15.18
C THR A 274 -1.17 -21.95 15.84
N PHE A 275 -1.97 -22.44 16.78
CA PHE A 275 -2.94 -21.66 17.56
C PHE A 275 -2.60 -21.88 19.03
N ASN A 276 -2.26 -20.81 19.74
CA ASN A 276 -1.83 -20.92 21.14
C ASN A 276 -2.97 -20.60 22.11
N LYS A 277 -3.46 -19.35 22.14
CA LYS A 277 -4.48 -18.90 23.09
C LYS A 277 -5.55 -18.04 22.41
N ASN A 278 -6.82 -18.31 22.73
CA ASN A 278 -7.99 -17.56 22.27
C ASN A 278 -7.95 -17.31 20.76
N THR A 279 -8.00 -18.37 19.97
CA THR A 279 -8.07 -18.22 18.51
C THR A 279 -9.37 -18.82 18.01
N ASP A 280 -10.18 -17.96 17.42
CA ASP A 280 -11.41 -18.33 16.75
C ASP A 280 -11.17 -18.30 15.24
N VAL A 281 -11.59 -19.37 14.57
CA VAL A 281 -11.50 -19.49 13.12
C VAL A 281 -12.86 -19.88 12.59
N GLU A 282 -13.54 -18.90 12.01
CA GLU A 282 -14.85 -19.05 11.43
C GLU A 282 -14.77 -19.03 9.90
N CYS A 283 -15.30 -20.06 9.26
CA CYS A 283 -15.46 -20.12 7.81
C CYS A 283 -16.91 -20.45 7.49
N ARG A 284 -17.68 -19.46 7.02
CA ARG A 284 -19.08 -19.64 6.61
C ARG A 284 -19.21 -19.60 5.09
N ALA A 285 -19.75 -20.67 4.51
CA ALA A 285 -20.15 -20.73 3.12
C ALA A 285 -21.48 -21.47 2.99
N ARG A 286 -22.38 -21.03 2.09
CA ARG A 286 -23.61 -21.80 1.80
C ARG A 286 -23.31 -23.04 0.95
N VAL A 287 -22.29 -22.92 0.12
CA VAL A 287 -21.79 -23.99 -0.75
C VAL A 287 -20.29 -24.06 -0.56
N LEU A 288 -19.80 -25.26 -0.24
CA LEU A 288 -18.39 -25.58 -0.09
C LEU A 288 -18.08 -26.86 -0.89
N ASP A 289 -17.32 -26.73 -1.98
CA ASP A 289 -17.05 -27.90 -2.85
C ASP A 289 -15.91 -28.77 -2.32
N TRP A 290 -14.88 -28.16 -1.72
CA TRP A 290 -13.74 -28.90 -1.20
C TRP A 290 -13.17 -28.33 0.10
N LEU A 291 -12.91 -29.23 1.06
CA LEU A 291 -12.31 -28.92 2.35
C LEU A 291 -11.06 -29.75 2.62
N SER A 292 -9.98 -29.10 3.06
CA SER A 292 -8.84 -29.80 3.65
C SER A 292 -8.22 -29.08 4.83
N ILE A 293 -8.35 -29.75 5.98
CA ILE A 293 -7.73 -29.35 7.23
C ILE A 293 -6.64 -30.37 7.57
N ARG A 294 -5.38 -29.95 7.68
CA ARG A 294 -4.28 -30.88 8.01
C ARG A 294 -3.18 -30.25 8.86
N ARG A 295 -2.74 -30.99 9.88
CA ARG A 295 -1.58 -30.64 10.73
C ARG A 295 -1.76 -29.29 11.42
N ASN A 296 -2.94 -29.03 11.95
CA ASN A 296 -3.17 -27.92 12.86
C ASN A 296 -3.48 -28.54 14.23
N PRO A 297 -3.04 -27.93 15.34
CA PRO A 297 -3.51 -28.33 16.66
C PRO A 297 -4.97 -27.87 16.78
N PHE A 298 -5.96 -28.76 16.69
CA PHE A 298 -7.37 -28.37 16.83
C PHE A 298 -8.09 -29.23 17.87
N ALA A 299 -8.90 -28.56 18.70
CA ALA A 299 -10.35 -28.73 18.67
C ALA A 299 -10.91 -27.51 17.91
N MET A 300 -11.71 -27.71 16.85
CA MET A 300 -12.31 -26.64 16.04
C MET A 300 -13.82 -26.81 16.16
N ASN A 301 -14.57 -25.77 16.55
CA ASN A 301 -16.02 -25.76 16.36
C ASN A 301 -16.27 -25.42 14.88
N THR A 302 -16.64 -26.42 14.09
CA THR A 302 -17.09 -26.23 12.71
C THR A 302 -18.60 -26.38 12.68
N ASP A 303 -19.33 -25.29 12.87
CA ASP A 303 -20.72 -25.20 12.44
C ASP A 303 -20.70 -24.93 10.93
N LEU A 304 -20.76 -26.01 10.13
CA LEU A 304 -20.91 -25.99 8.67
C LEU A 304 -22.39 -26.05 8.30
#